data_AF-A0A7W0C8Y5-F1
#
_entry.id   AF-A0A7W0C8Y5-F1
#
_cell.length_a   1.000
_cell.length_b   1.000
_cell.length_c   1.000
_cell.angle_alpha   90.00
_cell.angle_beta   90.00
_cell.angle_gamma   90.00
#
_symmetry.space_group_name_H-M   'P 1'
#
loop_
_entity.id
_entity.type
_entity.pdbx_description
1 polymer ?
#
loop_
_entity_poly.entity_id
_entity_poly.type
_entity_poly.pdbx_seq_one_letter_code
_entity_poly.pdbx_strand_id
1 'polypeptide(L)' 'MSDQKKKQLQNQLAEVEKQLADLNERIPPHSVKPVFIRQLDELEQQRDDIQKQLRQLENPADSAFTGENQ' A
#
# COMPACT_ATOMS: atom_id res chain seq x y z
N MET A 1 -11.63 -2.74 -20.32
CA MET A 1 -11.13 -1.48 -19.72
C MET A 1 -10.71 -1.68 -18.27
N SER A 2 -11.50 -2.36 -17.44
CA SER A 2 -11.19 -2.64 -16.03
C SER A 2 -9.94 -3.52 -15.81
N ASP A 3 -9.66 -4.47 -16.71
CA ASP A 3 -8.52 -5.39 -16.59
C ASP A 3 -7.16 -4.71 -16.68
N GLN A 4 -7.04 -3.70 -17.55
CA GLN A 4 -5.80 -2.93 -17.70
C GLN A 4 -5.55 -2.08 -16.46
N LYS A 5 -6.59 -1.46 -15.91
CA LYS A 5 -6.49 -0.66 -14.67
C LYS A 5 -6.16 -1.54 -13.46
N LYS A 6 -6.78 -2.72 -13.36
CA LYS A 6 -6.42 -3.73 -12.35
C LYS A 6 -4.96 -4.14 -12.45
N LYS A 7 -4.47 -4.44 -13.65
CA LYS A 7 -3.08 -4.82 -13.89
C LYS A 7 -2.10 -3.70 -13.55
N GLN A 8 -2.44 -2.45 -13.83
CA GLN A 8 -1.63 -1.29 -13.42
C GLN A 8 -1.53 -1.17 -11.90
N LEU A 9 -2.66 -1.28 -11.19
CA LEU A 9 -2.68 -1.23 -9.73
C LEU A 9 -1.91 -2.40 -9.10
N GLN A 10 -2.00 -3.61 -9.67
CA GLN A 10 -1.20 -4.75 -9.23
C GLN A 10 0.31 -4.52 -9.41
N ASN A 11 0.72 -3.91 -10.53
CA ASN A 11 2.12 -3.56 -10.74
C ASN A 11 2.60 -2.50 -9.74
N GLN A 12 1.77 -1.48 -9.47
CA GLN A 12 2.09 -0.45 -8.47
C GLN A 12 2.18 -1.05 -7.06
N LEU A 13 1.28 -1.98 -6.71
CA LEU A 13 1.33 -2.69 -5.44
C LEU A 13 2.65 -3.45 -5.28
N ALA A 14 3.05 -4.22 -6.30
CA ALA A 14 4.29 -4.97 -6.29
C ALA A 14 5.54 -4.06 -6.17
N GLU A 15 5.50 -2.87 -6.77
CA GLU A 15 6.58 -1.88 -6.65
C GLU A 15 6.68 -1.32 -5.23
N VAL A 16 5.54 -0.97 -4.61
CA VAL A 16 5.49 -0.48 -3.23
C VAL A 16 5.94 -1.57 -2.25
N GLU A 17 5.50 -2.82 -2.43
CA GLU A 17 5.95 -3.94 -1.60
C GLU A 17 7.46 -4.19 -1.72
N LYS A 18 8.01 -4.06 -2.93
CA LYS A 18 9.46 -4.13 -3.14
C LYS A 18 10.21 -3.00 -2.44
N GLN A 19 9.68 -1.78 -2.48
CA GLN A 19 10.27 -0.64 -1.78
C GLN A 19 10.21 -0.82 -0.26
N LEU A 20 9.11 -1.36 0.29
CA LEU A 20 9.00 -1.72 1.70
C LEU A 20 10.03 -2.77 2.10
N ALA A 21 10.22 -3.82 1.29
CA ALA A 21 11.21 -4.86 1.56
C ALA A 21 12.64 -4.31 1.55
N ASP A 22 13.02 -3.54 0.53
CA ASP A 22 14.35 -2.90 0.44
C ASP A 22 14.58 -1.91 1.60
N LEU A 23 13.54 -1.16 1.99
CA LEU A 23 13.61 -0.25 3.12
C LEU A 23 13.80 -1.02 4.43
N ASN A 24 13.06 -2.11 4.62
CA ASN A 24 13.17 -2.96 5.80
C ASN A 24 14.55 -3.64 5.91
N GLU A 25 15.17 -4.03 4.79
CA GLU A 25 16.54 -4.54 4.76
C GLU A 25 17.58 -3.45 5.10
N ARG A 26 17.30 -2.20 4.77
CA ARG A 26 18.18 -1.05 5.05
C ARG A 26 18.03 -0.49 6.46
N ILE A 27 16.90 -0.75 7.12
CA ILE A 27 16.65 -0.29 8.48
C ILE A 27 17.53 -1.08 9.45
N PRO A 28 18.36 -0.42 10.27
CA PRO A 28 19.10 -1.12 11.29
C PRO A 28 18.13 -1.67 12.36
N PRO A 29 18.24 -2.95 12.75
CA PRO A 29 17.26 -3.66 13.58
C PRO A 29 17.05 -3.06 14.99
N HIS A 30 17.93 -2.17 15.42
CA HIS A 30 17.89 -1.54 16.74
C HIS A 30 17.89 -0.02 16.69
N SER A 31 17.80 0.58 15.50
CA SER A 31 17.86 2.03 15.35
C SER A 31 17.08 2.49 14.13
N VAL A 32 15.76 2.30 14.17
CA VAL A 32 14.86 2.83 13.15
C VAL A 32 14.86 4.35 13.25
N LYS A 33 15.48 5.02 12.28
CA LYS A 33 15.48 6.48 12.22
C LYS A 33 14.08 7.00 11.87
N PRO A 34 13.66 8.17 12.39
CA PRO A 34 12.35 8.75 12.07
C PRO A 34 12.08 8.94 10.58
N VAL A 35 13.14 9.13 9.77
CA VAL A 35 13.04 9.20 8.31
C VAL A 35 12.53 7.89 7.69
N PHE A 36 12.95 6.75 8.24
CA PHE A 36 12.50 5.44 7.79
C PHE A 36 11.09 5.14 8.26
N ILE A 37 10.70 5.59 9.46
CA ILE A 37 9.33 5.47 9.95
C ILE A 37 8.37 6.21 9.03
N ARG A 38 8.69 7.46 8.65
CA ARG A 38 7.87 8.23 7.71
C ARG A 38 7.77 7.56 6.34
N GLN A 39 8.89 7.08 5.80
CA GLN A 39 8.90 6.39 4.51
C GLN A 39 8.09 5.09 4.55
N LEU A 40 8.18 4.31 5.64
CA LEU A 40 7.34 3.13 5.83
C LEU A 40 5.87 3.52 5.87
N ASP A 41 5.49 4.52 6.66
CA ASP A 41 4.10 4.99 6.81
C ASP A 41 3.51 5.45 5.47
N GLU A 42 4.27 6.23 4.69
CA GLU A 42 3.89 6.67 3.34
C GLU A 42 3.69 5.49 2.38
N LEU A 43 4.60 4.51 2.39
CA LEU A 43 4.51 3.32 1.54
C LEU A 43 3.37 2.39 1.97
N GLU A 44 3.11 2.24 3.27
CA GLU A 44 1.99 1.46 3.79
C GLU A 44 0.65 2.11 3.44
N GLN A 45 0.54 3.44 3.59
CA GLN A 45 -0.64 4.18 3.15
C GLN A 45 -0.89 3.98 1.64
N GLN A 46 0.16 4.08 0.81
CA GLN A 46 0.04 3.84 -0.63
C GLN A 46 -0.42 2.41 -0.96
N ARG A 47 0.14 1.41 -0.28
CA ARG A 47 -0.29 0.01 -0.40
C ARG A 47 -1.78 -0.13 -0.10
N ASP A 48 -2.24 0.45 1.00
CA ASP A 48 -3.63 0.39 1.42
C ASP A 48 -4.59 1.10 0.44
N ASP A 49 -4.20 2.26 -0.10
CA ASP A 49 -4.97 2.97 -1.14
C ASP A 49 -5.07 2.16 -2.44
N ILE A 50 -3.97 1.53 -2.86
CA ILE A 50 -3.96 0.67 -4.06
C ILE A 50 -4.84 -0.57 -3.83
N GLN A 51 -4.78 -1.19 -2.65
CA GLN A 51 -5.63 -2.32 -2.31
C GLN A 51 -7.11 -1.94 -2.24
N LYS A 52 -7.45 -0.76 -1.70
CA LYS A 52 -8.83 -0.24 -1.73
C LYS A 52 -9.32 -0.08 -3.17
N GLN A 53 -8.50 0.50 -4.05
CA GLN A 53 -8.85 0.66 -5.47
C GLN A 53 -9.02 -0.69 -6.18
N LEU A 54 -8.19 -1.68 -5.88
CA LEU A 54 -8.33 -3.05 -6.38
C LEU A 54 -9.64 -3.68 -5.89
N ARG A 55 -9.95 -3.58 -4.59
CA ARG A 55 -11.21 -4.07 -4.01
C ARG A 55 -12.42 -3.40 -4.65
N GLN A 56 -12.39 -2.08 -4.88
CA GLN A 56 -13.47 -1.36 -5.56
C GLN A 56 -13.66 -1.80 -7.01
N LEU A 57 -12.58 -2.18 -7.70
CA LEU A 57 -12.65 -2.72 -9.06
C LEU A 57 -13.18 -4.16 -9.09
N GLU A 58 -12.98 -4.94 -8.03
CA GLU A 58 -13.44 -6.34 -7.92
C GLU A 58 -14.84 -6.45 -7.32
N ASN A 59 -15.19 -5.60 -6.35
CA ASN A 59 -16.48 -5.56 -5.69
C ASN A 59 -16.84 -4.11 -5.27
N PRO A 60 -17.63 -3.38 -6.08
CA PRO A 60 -18.02 -2.01 -5.75
C PRO A 60 -18.93 -1.91 -4.51
N ALA A 61 -19.54 -3.00 -4.05
CA ALA A 61 -20.43 -3.04 -2.88
C ALA A 61 -19.68 -2.95 -1.53
N ASP A 62 -18.37 -3.16 -1.51
CA ASP A 62 -17.53 -3.13 -0.31
C ASP A 62 -17.10 -1.68 0.09
N SER A 63 -17.42 -0.70 -0.75
CA SER A 63 -17.06 0.72 -0.56
C SER A 63 -17.70 1.42 0.65
N ALA A 64 -18.61 0.77 1.36
CA ALA A 64 -19.32 1.32 2.52
C ALA A 64 -18.68 0.98 3.89
N PHE A 65 -17.64 0.14 3.94
CA PHE A 65 -16.99 -0.25 5.20
C PHE A 65 -15.55 0.31 5.29
N THR A 66 -15.40 1.63 5.22
CA THR A 66 -14.23 2.29 5.80
C THR A 66 -14.59 2.68 7.21
N GLY A 67 -14.35 1.77 8.16
CA GLY A 67 -14.44 2.04 9.57
C GLY A 67 -13.41 3.09 9.99
N GLU A 68 -13.77 4.36 9.84
CA GLU A 68 -13.41 5.39 10.82
C GLU A 68 -14.23 5.07 12.08
N ASN A 69 -13.60 4.45 13.07
CA ASN A 69 -14.04 4.54 14.46
C ASN A 69 -12.88 5.12 15.26
N GLN A 70 -13.01 6.43 15.51
CA GLN A 70 -12.63 7.22 16.69
C GLN A 70 -11.26 7.00 17.33
#